data_AF-A0A955S701-F1
#
_entry.id   AF-A0A955S701-F1
#
_cell.length_a   1.000
_cell.length_b   1.000
_cell.length_c   1.000
_cell.angle_alpha   90.00
_cell.angle_beta   90.00
_cell.angle_gamma   90.00
#
_symmetry.space_group_name_H-M   'P 1'
#
loop_
_entity.id
_entity.type
_entity.pdbx_description
1 polymer ?
#
loop_
_entity_poly.entity_id
_entity_poly.type
_entity_poly.pdbx_seq_one_letter_code
_entity_poly.pdbx_strand_id
1 'polypeptide(L)'
;MKLTSSQSNCLVFLEFVDEAQQFIKIYSAQLQQNSSQFKIISFHPKVKAFLEQHEIASTDSYHYCPKGSHQKLLIELERITNEIRTFFNLKDKRGVAYSYRENFIFTLRCFLSTWLYRTEVILNAIEQYRPVEVVCSGPLSLNAVRSIWTENEERFLADIICQLSEVHKFKVQILPMLDSKNVWKKSIFISIKSITRNAIGEIAKRLISFSSGSVLVPVNSHQIDLVFEDLYKETKGEKCFAFIGFPQKNKLKEFFRSVRNKRDHSYRYLFYDFDKKVPLDASFSQQCRHLEDQLLKFFQTWHYRKVSVFNWFKVKFDKAIKPEVIFKTYSHSENMLKYFSRWNPCFVMSQHARGIGAVIGELCRLKRIDSLMIPHGSFAAITDDISKKEWKENALGIVNTPYHFLALQTPLIEDFLKEIPVESKPVITGPLIFARKIATHRQGNDFRRRF
;
A
#
# COMPACT_ATOMS: atom_id res chain seq x y z
N MET A 1 0.24 -7.83 39.62
CA MET A 1 0.41 -9.28 39.35
C MET A 1 1.91 -9.53 39.16
N LYS A 2 2.58 -10.19 40.10
CA LYS A 2 4.04 -10.44 40.06
C LYS A 2 4.34 -11.50 39.00
N LEU A 3 5.00 -11.11 37.91
CA LEU A 3 5.56 -12.03 36.92
C LEU A 3 6.75 -12.76 37.56
N THR A 4 6.56 -14.03 37.91
CA THR A 4 7.65 -14.95 38.25
C THR A 4 8.49 -15.18 37.00
N SER A 5 9.70 -14.63 36.96
CA SER A 5 10.66 -14.81 35.87
C SER A 5 11.25 -16.22 35.91
N SER A 6 10.60 -17.19 35.24
CA SER A 6 11.33 -18.34 34.73
C SER A 6 12.19 -17.83 33.57
N GLN A 7 13.52 -17.76 33.74
CA GLN A 7 14.42 -17.44 32.63
C GLN A 7 14.26 -18.53 31.57
N SER A 8 13.72 -18.16 30.41
CA SER A 8 13.69 -19.04 29.24
C SER A 8 15.08 -19.05 28.62
N ASN A 9 15.71 -20.22 28.52
CA ASN A 9 17.05 -20.34 27.97
C ASN A 9 17.07 -20.06 26.45
N CYS A 10 15.96 -20.32 25.75
CA CYS A 10 15.82 -20.12 24.32
C CYS A 10 14.56 -19.32 23.98
N LEU A 11 14.71 -18.23 23.22
CA LEU A 11 13.60 -17.41 22.72
C LEU A 11 13.43 -17.66 21.22
N VAL A 12 12.22 -18.00 20.78
CA VAL A 12 11.94 -18.40 19.39
C VAL A 12 10.96 -17.41 18.77
N PHE A 13 11.30 -16.86 17.60
CA PHE A 13 10.41 -15.98 16.83
C PHE A 13 9.97 -16.67 15.54
N LEU A 14 8.66 -16.74 15.33
CA LEU A 14 8.05 -17.38 14.15
C LEU A 14 7.01 -16.44 13.52
N GLU A 15 7.19 -16.12 12.25
CA GLU A 15 6.32 -15.26 11.46
C GLU A 15 5.40 -16.03 10.53
N PHE A 16 5.86 -17.17 10.01
CA PHE A 16 5.12 -17.96 9.04
C PHE A 16 5.05 -19.45 9.41
N VAL A 17 4.04 -20.14 8.85
CA VAL A 17 3.76 -21.54 9.18
C VAL A 17 4.90 -22.47 8.74
N ASP A 18 5.56 -22.19 7.63
CA ASP A 18 6.73 -22.95 7.17
C ASP A 18 7.91 -22.85 8.14
N GLU A 19 8.06 -21.72 8.83
CA GLU A 19 9.08 -21.55 9.86
C GLU A 19 8.75 -22.38 11.10
N ALA A 20 7.47 -22.41 11.50
CA ALA A 20 6.99 -23.26 12.58
C ALA A 20 7.17 -24.75 12.26
N GLN A 21 6.87 -25.18 11.03
CA GLN A 21 7.13 -26.54 10.56
C GLN A 21 8.61 -26.91 10.67
N GLN A 22 9.49 -26.01 10.23
CA GLN A 22 10.93 -26.25 10.30
C GLN A 22 11.44 -26.28 11.74
N PHE A 23 10.93 -25.40 12.61
CA PHE A 23 11.24 -25.40 14.03
C PHE A 23 10.85 -26.74 14.69
N ILE A 24 9.62 -27.21 14.50
CA ILE A 24 9.16 -28.50 15.03
C ILE A 24 10.03 -29.64 14.50
N LYS A 25 10.36 -29.63 13.20
CA LYS A 25 11.20 -30.67 12.58
C LYS A 25 12.57 -30.77 13.25
N ILE A 26 13.21 -29.64 13.54
CA ILE A 26 14.56 -29.61 14.15
C ILE A 26 14.50 -29.90 15.66
N TYR A 27 13.52 -29.32 16.37
CA TYR A 27 13.48 -29.33 17.84
C TYR A 27 12.49 -30.34 18.45
N SER A 28 11.87 -31.22 17.65
CA SER A 28 10.84 -32.18 18.10
C SER A 28 11.23 -32.96 19.37
N ALA A 29 12.42 -33.55 19.41
CA ALA A 29 12.90 -34.30 20.57
C ALA A 29 13.05 -33.43 21.83
N GLN A 30 13.57 -32.20 21.68
CA GLN A 30 13.76 -31.26 22.79
C GLN A 30 12.42 -30.70 23.29
N LEU A 31 11.46 -30.48 22.39
CA LEU A 31 10.11 -30.05 22.75
C LEU A 31 9.38 -31.12 23.58
N GLN A 32 9.58 -32.41 23.26
CA GLN A 32 9.01 -33.52 24.04
C GLN A 32 9.67 -33.67 25.41
N GLN A 33 10.98 -33.45 25.51
CA GLN A 33 11.72 -33.62 26.76
C GLN A 33 11.60 -32.42 27.71
N ASN A 34 11.64 -31.19 27.19
CA ASN A 34 11.65 -29.97 27.99
C ASN A 34 11.06 -28.76 27.23
N SER A 35 9.76 -28.78 26.99
CA SER A 35 9.05 -27.67 26.33
C SER A 35 9.20 -26.33 27.05
N SER A 36 9.40 -26.34 28.37
CA SER A 36 9.57 -25.12 29.19
C SER A 36 10.84 -24.32 28.87
N GLN A 37 11.82 -24.95 28.20
CA GLN A 37 13.05 -24.29 27.76
C GLN A 37 12.81 -23.22 26.69
N PHE A 38 11.75 -23.38 25.88
CA PHE A 38 11.44 -22.51 24.75
C PHE A 38 10.37 -21.50 25.11
N LYS A 39 10.65 -20.23 24.87
CA LYS A 39 9.62 -19.20 24.80
C LYS A 39 9.34 -18.85 23.34
N ILE A 40 8.17 -19.22 22.85
CA ILE A 40 7.83 -19.05 21.43
C ILE A 40 6.92 -17.84 21.26
N ILE A 41 7.29 -16.93 20.35
CA ILE A 41 6.53 -15.73 19.99
C ILE A 41 6.06 -15.84 18.54
N SER A 42 4.75 -15.79 18.35
CA SER A 42 4.09 -15.86 17.04
C SER A 42 3.73 -14.46 16.54
N PHE A 43 4.21 -14.10 15.34
CA PHE A 43 3.85 -12.82 14.70
C PHE A 43 2.51 -12.86 13.95
N HIS A 44 1.97 -14.05 13.69
CA HIS A 44 0.75 -14.21 12.92
C HIS A 44 -0.21 -15.23 13.56
N PRO A 45 -1.53 -14.97 13.63
CA PRO A 45 -2.51 -15.90 14.24
C PRO A 45 -2.49 -17.32 13.64
N LYS A 46 -2.26 -17.44 12.32
CA LYS A 46 -2.08 -18.74 11.65
C LYS A 46 -0.90 -19.56 12.20
N VAL A 47 0.19 -18.92 12.62
CA VAL A 47 1.33 -19.61 13.22
C VAL A 47 0.95 -20.14 14.59
N LYS A 48 0.29 -19.32 15.42
CA LYS A 48 -0.21 -19.75 16.73
C LYS A 48 -1.17 -20.92 16.62
N ALA A 49 -2.17 -20.83 15.74
CA ALA A 49 -3.13 -21.92 15.51
C ALA A 49 -2.43 -23.21 15.03
N PHE A 50 -1.40 -23.09 14.18
CA PHE A 50 -0.62 -24.25 13.74
C PHE A 50 0.18 -24.87 14.89
N LEU A 51 0.80 -24.08 15.76
CA LEU A 51 1.55 -24.57 16.93
C LEU A 51 0.61 -25.22 17.96
N GLU A 52 -0.57 -24.66 18.19
CA GLU A 52 -1.59 -25.21 19.09
C GLU A 52 -2.10 -26.58 18.60
N GLN A 53 -2.23 -26.79 17.29
CA GLN A 53 -2.54 -28.10 16.71
C GLN A 53 -1.46 -29.16 16.97
N HIS A 54 -0.25 -28.74 17.33
CA HIS A 54 0.87 -29.60 17.69
C HIS A 54 1.16 -29.56 19.20
N GLU A 55 0.21 -29.07 20.01
CA GLU A 55 0.32 -28.98 21.48
C GLU A 55 1.50 -28.10 21.96
N ILE A 56 1.94 -27.15 21.12
CA ILE A 56 3.05 -26.25 21.43
C ILE A 56 2.50 -24.87 21.82
N ALA A 57 2.75 -24.47 23.07
CA ALA A 57 2.35 -23.17 23.56
C ALA A 57 3.17 -22.04 22.91
N SER A 58 2.49 -20.97 22.50
CA SER A 58 3.12 -19.74 21.99
C SER A 58 2.40 -18.50 22.49
N THR A 59 3.08 -17.36 22.44
CA THR A 59 2.54 -16.05 22.83
C THR A 59 2.48 -15.14 21.62
N ASP A 60 1.37 -14.43 21.44
CA ASP A 60 1.24 -13.50 20.32
C ASP A 60 2.17 -12.30 20.45
N SER A 61 2.71 -11.86 19.31
CA SER A 61 3.63 -10.71 19.22
C SER A 61 3.07 -9.41 19.81
N TYR A 62 1.75 -9.17 19.73
CA TYR A 62 1.14 -7.92 20.21
C TYR A 62 1.30 -7.73 21.73
N HIS A 63 1.51 -8.81 22.50
CA HIS A 63 1.81 -8.70 23.94
C HIS A 63 3.14 -7.99 24.22
N TYR A 64 4.03 -7.93 23.24
CA TYR A 64 5.32 -7.25 23.31
C TYR A 64 5.32 -5.90 22.59
N CYS A 65 4.19 -5.49 22.02
CA CYS A 65 3.98 -4.13 21.50
C CYS A 65 2.71 -3.55 22.15
N PRO A 66 2.73 -3.27 23.47
CA PRO A 66 1.58 -2.70 24.14
C PRO A 66 1.26 -1.29 23.60
N LYS A 67 0.12 -0.72 24.01
CA LYS A 67 -0.34 0.61 23.57
C LYS A 67 0.78 1.67 23.60
N GLY A 68 1.59 1.73 24.67
CA GLY A 68 2.69 2.68 24.79
C GLY A 68 3.77 2.50 23.71
N SER A 69 4.12 1.26 23.37
CA SER A 69 5.02 0.97 22.25
C SER A 69 4.40 1.41 20.92
N HIS A 70 3.13 1.10 20.66
CA HIS A 70 2.46 1.56 19.44
C HIS A 70 2.47 3.09 19.29
N GLN A 71 2.17 3.83 20.37
CA GLN A 71 2.21 5.30 20.36
C GLN A 71 3.62 5.83 20.07
N LYS A 72 4.64 5.25 20.69
CA LYS A 72 6.06 5.57 20.44
C LYS A 72 6.44 5.33 18.98
N LEU A 73 6.03 4.19 18.40
CA LEU A 73 6.31 3.87 17.00
C LEU A 73 5.64 4.87 16.04
N LEU A 74 4.41 5.30 16.33
CA LEU A 74 3.72 6.30 15.51
C LEU A 74 4.41 7.67 15.55
N ILE A 75 4.85 8.10 16.73
CA ILE A 75 5.62 9.35 16.90
C ILE A 75 6.93 9.28 16.10
N GLU A 76 7.65 8.16 16.20
CA GLU A 76 8.91 7.98 15.48
C GLU A 76 8.70 7.95 13.96
N LEU A 77 7.63 7.29 13.50
CA LEU A 77 7.27 7.24 12.09
C LEU A 77 6.91 8.64 11.54
N GLU A 78 6.13 9.42 12.28
CA GLU A 78 5.83 10.81 11.95
C GLU A 78 7.10 11.66 11.88
N ARG A 79 7.98 11.55 12.87
CA ARG A 79 9.25 12.27 12.92
C ARG A 79 10.09 12.02 11.66
N ILE A 80 10.33 10.75 11.33
CA ILE A 80 11.11 10.34 10.15
C ILE A 80 10.48 10.86 8.87
N THR A 81 9.18 10.68 8.71
CA THR A 81 8.49 11.03 7.45
C THR A 81 8.40 12.54 7.26
N ASN A 82 8.25 13.32 8.33
CA ASN A 82 8.33 14.78 8.26
C ASN A 82 9.73 15.27 7.92
N GLU A 83 10.77 14.67 8.49
CA GLU A 83 12.16 14.99 8.13
C GLU A 83 12.44 14.70 6.65
N ILE A 84 11.98 13.56 6.13
CA ILE A 84 12.13 13.25 4.71
C ILE A 84 11.37 14.24 3.83
N ARG A 85 10.17 14.67 4.23
CA ARG A 85 9.41 15.68 3.49
C ARG A 85 10.16 17.01 3.32
N THR A 86 11.08 17.38 4.23
CA THR A 86 11.80 18.66 4.12
C THR A 86 12.84 18.68 3.00
N PHE A 87 13.39 17.52 2.62
CA PHE A 87 14.34 17.41 1.52
C PHE A 87 13.79 16.69 0.28
N PHE A 88 12.59 16.10 0.35
CA PHE A 88 11.95 15.47 -0.80
C PHE A 88 11.48 16.50 -1.82
N ASN A 89 12.24 16.66 -2.91
CA ASN A 89 11.98 17.66 -3.94
C ASN A 89 12.07 17.10 -5.37
N LEU A 90 11.21 16.12 -5.69
CA LEU A 90 11.02 15.68 -7.07
C LEU A 90 9.94 16.52 -7.74
N LYS A 91 10.26 17.04 -8.93
CA LYS A 91 9.31 17.72 -9.80
C LYS A 91 9.59 17.37 -11.25
N ASP A 92 8.58 16.84 -11.94
CA ASP A 92 8.71 16.56 -13.37
C ASP A 92 8.45 17.80 -14.22
N LYS A 93 8.74 17.69 -15.52
CA LYS A 93 8.50 18.75 -16.52
C LYS A 93 7.02 19.12 -16.70
N ARG A 94 6.08 18.37 -16.12
CA ARG A 94 4.64 18.69 -16.14
C ARG A 94 4.24 19.52 -14.92
N GLY A 95 5.14 19.67 -13.97
CA GLY A 95 4.95 20.41 -12.74
C GLY A 95 4.43 19.55 -11.58
N VAL A 96 4.25 18.24 -11.78
CA VAL A 96 3.81 17.32 -10.72
C VAL A 96 4.96 17.17 -9.72
N ALA A 97 4.66 17.40 -8.44
CA ALA A 97 5.59 17.32 -7.32
C ALA A 97 4.93 16.68 -6.09
N TYR A 98 3.71 17.10 -5.74
CA TYR A 98 2.97 16.62 -4.57
C TYR A 98 2.79 15.09 -4.62
N SER A 99 2.39 14.57 -5.76
CA SER A 99 2.10 13.15 -5.96
C SER A 99 3.34 12.27 -5.77
N TYR A 100 4.53 12.74 -6.14
CA TYR A 100 5.77 11.99 -5.90
C TYR A 100 6.02 11.86 -4.40
N ARG A 101 5.92 12.98 -3.68
CA ARG A 101 6.20 13.03 -2.25
C ARG A 101 5.20 12.19 -1.46
N GLU A 102 3.91 12.39 -1.65
CA GLU A 102 2.92 11.69 -0.81
C GLU A 102 2.77 10.21 -1.16
N ASN A 103 2.93 9.81 -2.42
CA ASN A 103 2.99 8.39 -2.77
C ASN A 103 4.24 7.70 -2.19
N PHE A 104 5.39 8.40 -2.19
CA PHE A 104 6.62 7.91 -1.58
C PHE A 104 6.47 7.78 -0.07
N ILE A 105 6.03 8.83 0.62
CA ILE A 105 5.88 8.83 2.08
C ILE A 105 4.88 7.76 2.51
N PHE A 106 3.75 7.62 1.82
CA PHE A 106 2.80 6.56 2.13
C PHE A 106 3.43 5.16 2.04
N THR A 107 4.17 4.88 0.96
CA THR A 107 4.82 3.58 0.76
C THR A 107 5.91 3.34 1.81
N LEU A 108 6.72 4.36 2.08
CA LEU A 108 7.76 4.31 3.10
C LEU A 108 7.17 4.06 4.49
N ARG A 109 6.03 4.69 4.83
CA ARG A 109 5.33 4.47 6.09
C ARG A 109 4.92 3.02 6.27
N CYS A 110 4.36 2.38 5.24
CA CYS A 110 3.98 0.96 5.30
C CYS A 110 5.19 0.05 5.53
N PHE A 111 6.31 0.32 4.85
CA PHE A 111 7.56 -0.43 5.04
C PHE A 111 8.15 -0.23 6.44
N LEU A 112 8.32 1.03 6.87
CA LEU A 112 8.95 1.36 8.15
C LEU A 112 8.10 0.93 9.34
N SER A 113 6.76 1.08 9.29
CA SER A 113 5.87 0.61 10.38
C SER A 113 6.01 -0.89 10.60
N THR A 114 6.09 -1.66 9.52
CA THR A 114 6.26 -3.12 9.53
C THR A 114 7.61 -3.51 10.15
N TRP A 115 8.68 -2.82 9.76
CA TRP A 115 10.02 -3.04 10.32
C TRP A 115 10.10 -2.62 11.81
N LEU A 116 9.63 -1.42 12.15
CA LEU A 116 9.61 -0.87 13.51
C LEU A 116 8.84 -1.77 14.48
N TYR A 117 7.67 -2.27 14.07
CA TYR A 117 6.88 -3.20 14.88
C TYR A 117 7.66 -4.46 15.24
N ARG A 118 8.32 -5.09 14.25
CA ARG A 118 9.14 -6.29 14.48
C ARG A 118 10.30 -6.00 15.41
N THR A 119 11.02 -4.91 15.18
CA THR A 119 12.13 -4.49 16.03
C THR A 119 11.69 -4.27 17.48
N GLU A 120 10.56 -3.58 17.71
CA GLU A 120 10.03 -3.31 19.05
C GLU A 120 9.59 -4.59 19.77
N VAL A 121 8.87 -5.50 19.08
CA VAL A 121 8.47 -6.80 19.64
C VAL A 121 9.67 -7.64 20.05
N ILE A 122 10.66 -7.78 19.16
CA ILE A 122 11.87 -8.57 19.41
C ILE A 122 12.62 -8.00 20.61
N LEU A 123 12.85 -6.70 20.63
CA LEU A 123 13.56 -6.02 21.71
C LEU A 123 12.87 -6.19 23.06
N ASN A 124 11.57 -5.94 23.13
CA ASN A 124 10.84 -6.05 24.38
C ASN A 124 10.83 -7.49 24.90
N ALA A 125 10.75 -8.49 24.01
CA ALA A 125 10.88 -9.89 24.38
C ALA A 125 12.28 -10.25 24.88
N ILE A 126 13.35 -9.78 24.23
CA ILE A 126 14.73 -9.99 24.67
C ILE A 126 14.96 -9.34 26.05
N GLU A 127 14.48 -8.12 26.27
CA GLU A 127 14.62 -7.42 27.54
C GLU A 127 13.87 -8.13 28.68
N GLN A 128 12.69 -8.68 28.37
CA GLN A 128 11.86 -9.41 29.32
C GLN A 128 12.47 -10.77 29.70
N TYR A 129 12.92 -11.57 28.74
CA TYR A 129 13.36 -12.95 29.00
C TYR A 129 14.86 -13.12 29.20
N ARG A 130 15.68 -12.17 28.71
CA ARG A 130 17.15 -12.22 28.74
C ARG A 130 17.70 -13.58 28.27
N PRO A 131 17.36 -14.01 27.05
CA PRO A 131 17.68 -15.35 26.58
C PRO A 131 19.19 -15.54 26.37
N VAL A 132 19.65 -16.77 26.49
CA VAL A 132 21.04 -17.16 26.12
C VAL A 132 21.12 -17.40 24.61
N GLU A 133 20.03 -17.88 24.01
CA GLU A 133 19.93 -18.18 22.58
C GLU A 133 18.60 -17.65 22.02
N VAL A 134 18.65 -17.13 20.79
CA VAL A 134 17.49 -16.73 20.01
C VAL A 134 17.43 -17.53 18.72
N VAL A 135 16.29 -18.17 18.48
CA VAL A 135 16.00 -18.95 17.27
C VAL A 135 15.02 -18.18 16.38
N CYS A 136 15.33 -18.09 15.10
CA CYS A 136 14.41 -17.55 14.09
C CYS A 136 14.63 -18.24 12.74
N SER A 137 13.74 -18.03 11.79
CA SER A 137 13.99 -18.39 10.39
C SER A 137 14.22 -17.15 9.55
N GLY A 138 15.02 -17.30 8.51
CA GLY A 138 15.22 -16.24 7.52
C GLY A 138 16.27 -16.61 6.49
N PRO A 139 16.28 -15.91 5.35
CA PRO A 139 17.32 -16.07 4.36
C PRO A 139 18.63 -15.50 4.90
N LEU A 140 19.75 -16.13 4.54
CA LEU A 140 21.08 -15.60 4.84
C LEU A 140 21.38 -14.30 4.07
N SER A 141 20.62 -13.99 3.02
CA SER A 141 20.76 -12.78 2.21
C SER A 141 19.47 -11.97 2.14
N LEU A 142 19.61 -10.65 2.15
CA LEU A 142 18.50 -9.71 2.03
C LEU A 142 17.85 -9.82 0.66
N ASN A 143 16.54 -10.04 0.62
CA ASN A 143 15.79 -10.11 -0.63
C ASN A 143 14.50 -9.31 -0.56
N ALA A 144 14.45 -8.16 -1.22
CA ALA A 144 13.19 -7.46 -1.44
C ALA A 144 12.47 -7.98 -2.69
N VAL A 145 11.14 -8.07 -2.60
CA VAL A 145 10.26 -8.35 -3.74
C VAL A 145 9.89 -7.03 -4.42
N ARG A 146 9.67 -7.06 -5.74
CA ARG A 146 9.15 -5.91 -6.50
C ARG A 146 7.68 -5.65 -6.16
N SER A 147 7.43 -5.18 -4.95
CA SER A 147 6.12 -4.84 -4.41
C SER A 147 6.26 -3.64 -3.48
N ILE A 148 5.28 -2.74 -3.52
CA ILE A 148 5.20 -1.60 -2.60
C ILE A 148 4.85 -2.05 -1.17
N TRP A 149 4.33 -3.26 -1.01
CA TRP A 149 4.02 -3.86 0.28
C TRP A 149 5.19 -4.68 0.78
N THR A 150 5.22 -4.92 2.09
CA THR A 150 6.08 -5.97 2.63
C THR A 150 5.49 -7.32 2.25
N GLU A 151 6.27 -8.10 1.51
CA GLU A 151 5.87 -9.44 1.09
C GLU A 151 6.46 -10.49 2.03
N ASN A 152 5.81 -11.66 2.09
CA ASN A 152 6.21 -12.72 3.00
C ASN A 152 7.65 -13.18 2.77
N GLU A 153 8.11 -13.18 1.52
CA GLU A 153 9.45 -13.60 1.09
C GLU A 153 10.56 -12.66 1.59
N GLU A 154 10.25 -11.48 2.12
CA GLU A 154 11.24 -10.51 2.59
C GLU A 154 11.79 -10.86 3.99
N ARG A 155 11.06 -11.58 4.86
CA ARG A 155 11.58 -12.21 6.09
C ARG A 155 12.54 -11.33 6.94
N PHE A 156 12.06 -10.21 7.48
CA PHE A 156 12.88 -9.23 8.20
C PHE A 156 13.54 -9.72 9.50
N LEU A 157 12.99 -10.75 10.15
CA LEU A 157 13.33 -11.11 11.53
C LEU A 157 14.81 -11.45 11.72
N ALA A 158 15.40 -12.23 10.82
CA ALA A 158 16.78 -12.69 10.96
C ALA A 158 17.78 -11.52 10.99
N ASP A 159 17.63 -10.55 10.10
CA ASP A 159 18.50 -9.37 10.04
C ASP A 159 18.39 -8.53 11.34
N ILE A 160 17.17 -8.29 11.82
CA ILE A 160 16.93 -7.54 13.07
C ILE A 160 17.57 -8.28 14.26
N ILE A 161 17.37 -9.59 14.36
CA ILE A 161 17.89 -10.41 15.46
C ILE A 161 19.42 -10.45 15.44
N CYS A 162 20.05 -10.58 14.27
CA CYS A 162 21.50 -10.54 14.14
C CYS A 162 22.08 -9.22 14.66
N GLN A 163 21.52 -8.08 14.23
CA GLN A 163 21.96 -6.76 14.72
C GLN A 163 21.81 -6.63 16.25
N LEU A 164 20.73 -7.18 16.83
CA LEU A 164 20.50 -7.14 18.26
C LEU A 164 21.41 -8.08 19.06
N SER A 165 21.86 -9.17 18.45
CA SER A 165 22.76 -10.15 19.09
C SER A 165 24.11 -9.52 19.45
N GLU A 166 24.61 -8.62 18.60
CA GLU A 166 25.83 -7.85 18.83
C GLU A 166 25.69 -6.92 20.04
N VAL A 167 24.50 -6.35 20.23
CA VAL A 167 24.20 -5.40 21.31
C VAL A 167 23.95 -6.10 22.64
N HIS A 168 23.20 -7.20 22.64
CA HIS A 168 22.70 -7.87 23.85
C HIS A 168 23.43 -9.18 24.19
N LYS A 169 24.40 -9.60 23.37
CA LYS A 169 25.31 -10.73 23.61
C LYS A 169 24.62 -12.10 23.81
N PHE A 170 23.64 -12.42 22.97
CA PHE A 170 23.03 -13.75 22.91
C PHE A 170 23.46 -14.50 21.64
N LYS A 171 23.35 -15.83 21.64
CA LYS A 171 23.61 -16.65 20.45
C LYS A 171 22.42 -16.62 19.50
N VAL A 172 22.67 -16.59 18.19
CA VAL A 172 21.62 -16.64 17.17
C VAL A 172 21.68 -17.96 16.43
N GLN A 173 20.54 -18.65 16.36
CA GLN A 173 20.36 -19.83 15.52
C GLN A 173 19.34 -19.53 14.42
N ILE A 174 19.80 -19.50 13.17
CA ILE A 174 18.94 -19.27 12.00
C ILE A 174 18.53 -20.62 11.40
N LEU A 175 17.23 -20.87 11.34
CA LEU A 175 16.65 -22.06 10.74
C LEU A 175 16.60 -21.91 9.21
N PRO A 176 17.07 -22.92 8.44
CA PRO A 176 17.03 -22.87 7.00
C PRO A 176 15.59 -22.84 6.50
N MET A 177 15.33 -22.04 5.46
CA MET A 177 14.00 -21.95 4.87
C MET A 177 13.64 -23.25 4.13
N LEU A 178 12.36 -23.63 4.15
CA LEU A 178 11.86 -24.71 3.31
C LEU A 178 11.77 -24.23 1.85
N ASP A 179 12.35 -24.99 0.92
CA ASP A 179 12.33 -24.66 -0.50
C ASP A 179 10.89 -24.56 -1.04
N SER A 180 10.47 -23.35 -1.44
CA SER A 180 9.16 -23.17 -2.09
C SER A 180 9.25 -23.53 -3.58
N LYS A 181 8.72 -24.70 -3.94
CA LYS A 181 8.81 -25.29 -5.30
C LYS A 181 8.03 -24.57 -6.42
N ASN A 182 7.44 -23.38 -6.20
CA ASN A 182 6.39 -22.85 -7.10
C ASN A 182 6.61 -21.44 -7.69
N VAL A 183 7.82 -20.87 -7.63
CA VAL A 183 8.06 -19.48 -8.10
C VAL A 183 8.10 -19.36 -9.64
N TRP A 184 8.59 -20.38 -10.35
CA TRP A 184 8.90 -20.27 -11.79
C TRP A 184 7.66 -20.22 -12.70
N LYS A 185 6.58 -20.92 -12.35
CA LYS A 185 5.35 -21.00 -13.17
C LYS A 185 4.58 -19.68 -13.26
N LYS A 186 4.77 -18.73 -12.33
CA LYS A 186 4.09 -17.42 -12.36
C LYS A 186 4.70 -16.45 -13.37
N SER A 187 6.01 -16.51 -13.62
CA SER A 187 6.73 -15.52 -14.45
C SER A 187 6.34 -15.59 -15.93
N ILE A 188 6.25 -16.79 -16.51
CA ILE A 188 5.96 -16.99 -17.94
C ILE A 188 4.52 -16.54 -18.29
N PHE A 189 3.56 -16.75 -17.39
CA PHE A 189 2.15 -16.41 -17.61
C PHE A 189 1.89 -14.89 -17.56
N ILE A 190 2.76 -14.11 -16.92
CA ILE A 190 2.65 -12.65 -16.81
C ILE A 190 3.08 -11.97 -18.12
N SER A 191 4.15 -12.46 -18.75
CA SER A 191 4.71 -11.87 -19.99
C SER A 191 3.79 -12.00 -21.21
N ILE A 192 3.06 -13.11 -21.35
CA ILE A 192 2.11 -13.29 -22.46
C ILE A 192 0.88 -12.38 -22.30
N LYS A 193 0.45 -12.12 -21.07
CA LYS A 193 -0.66 -11.19 -20.76
C LYS A 193 -0.32 -9.73 -21.04
N SER A 194 0.94 -9.30 -20.90
CA SER A 194 1.33 -7.91 -21.16
C SER A 194 1.39 -7.57 -22.65
N ILE A 195 1.83 -8.51 -23.49
CA ILE A 195 1.95 -8.29 -24.95
C ILE A 195 0.55 -8.12 -25.58
N THR A 196 -0.37 -9.03 -25.25
CA THR A 196 -1.76 -8.98 -25.75
C THR A 196 -2.51 -7.72 -25.27
N ARG A 197 -2.21 -7.24 -24.06
CA ARG A 197 -2.79 -6.00 -23.50
C ARG A 197 -2.39 -4.75 -24.31
N ASN A 198 -1.13 -4.66 -24.72
CA ASN A 198 -0.64 -3.47 -25.41
C ASN A 198 -1.21 -3.36 -26.83
N ALA A 199 -1.33 -4.49 -27.54
CA ALA A 199 -1.91 -4.53 -28.89
C ALA A 199 -3.40 -4.13 -28.90
N ILE A 200 -4.21 -4.71 -28.02
CA ILE A 200 -5.64 -4.34 -27.86
C ILE A 200 -5.76 -2.85 -27.49
N GLY A 201 -4.85 -2.36 -26.67
CA GLY A 201 -4.83 -0.98 -26.23
C GLY A 201 -4.64 0.05 -27.33
N GLU A 202 -3.68 -0.18 -28.22
CA GLU A 202 -3.43 0.74 -29.34
C GLU A 202 -4.56 0.70 -30.38
N ILE A 203 -5.16 -0.47 -30.61
CA ILE A 203 -6.38 -0.59 -31.44
C ILE A 203 -7.53 0.18 -30.79
N ALA A 204 -7.75 0.00 -29.48
CA ALA A 204 -8.80 0.69 -28.75
C ALA A 204 -8.67 2.21 -28.79
N LYS A 205 -7.45 2.72 -28.63
CA LYS A 205 -7.16 4.15 -28.77
C LYS A 205 -7.51 4.67 -30.16
N ARG A 206 -7.40 3.89 -31.23
CA ARG A 206 -7.74 4.35 -32.58
C ARG A 206 -9.23 4.32 -32.85
N LEU A 207 -9.93 3.31 -32.32
CA LEU A 207 -11.34 3.07 -32.62
C LEU A 207 -12.33 3.84 -31.72
N ILE A 208 -11.94 4.17 -30.50
CA ILE A 208 -12.81 4.86 -29.55
C ILE A 208 -12.66 6.37 -29.77
N SER A 209 -13.61 6.96 -30.50
CA SER A 209 -13.80 8.41 -30.52
C SER A 209 -14.62 8.86 -29.32
N PHE A 210 -14.15 9.89 -28.63
CA PHE A 210 -14.79 10.46 -27.47
C PHE A 210 -14.84 11.98 -27.63
N SER A 211 -16.02 12.57 -27.41
CA SER A 211 -16.24 13.99 -27.61
C SER A 211 -15.51 14.83 -26.56
N SER A 212 -15.17 16.06 -26.95
CA SER A 212 -14.68 17.09 -26.03
C SER A 212 -15.73 17.40 -24.95
N GLY A 213 -15.27 17.85 -23.78
CA GLY A 213 -16.16 18.23 -22.68
C GLY A 213 -16.74 17.05 -21.90
N SER A 214 -15.97 15.97 -21.80
CA SER A 214 -16.37 14.75 -21.09
C SER A 214 -16.03 14.77 -19.60
N VAL A 215 -16.67 13.87 -18.87
CA VAL A 215 -16.43 13.61 -17.45
C VAL A 215 -15.65 12.31 -17.30
N LEU A 216 -14.49 12.35 -16.66
CA LEU A 216 -13.61 11.18 -16.53
C LEU A 216 -13.51 10.66 -15.10
N VAL A 217 -13.43 9.34 -14.94
CA VAL A 217 -13.06 8.66 -13.69
C VAL A 217 -11.93 7.66 -13.96
N PRO A 218 -10.91 7.55 -13.08
CA PRO A 218 -9.80 6.64 -13.29
C PRO A 218 -10.23 5.17 -13.41
N VAL A 219 -11.09 4.71 -12.51
CA VAL A 219 -11.47 3.29 -12.38
C VAL A 219 -12.94 3.10 -12.01
N ASN A 220 -13.56 2.06 -12.57
CA ASN A 220 -14.86 1.60 -12.10
C ASN A 220 -14.70 0.75 -10.83
N SER A 221 -14.84 1.39 -9.67
CA SER A 221 -14.81 0.74 -8.35
C SER A 221 -15.72 1.48 -7.38
N HIS A 222 -16.13 0.83 -6.29
CA HIS A 222 -17.02 1.42 -5.28
C HIS A 222 -18.33 1.97 -5.88
N GLN A 223 -18.91 1.27 -6.86
CA GLN A 223 -20.22 1.61 -7.45
C GLN A 223 -20.32 3.00 -8.10
N ILE A 224 -19.19 3.57 -8.52
CA ILE A 224 -19.15 4.88 -9.20
C ILE A 224 -19.84 4.85 -10.57
N ASP A 225 -20.06 3.66 -11.15
CA ASP A 225 -20.88 3.45 -12.34
C ASP A 225 -22.35 3.84 -12.11
N LEU A 226 -22.89 3.62 -10.91
CA LEU A 226 -24.25 4.05 -10.56
C LEU A 226 -24.34 5.58 -10.46
N VAL A 227 -23.28 6.24 -9.99
CA VAL A 227 -23.20 7.72 -9.97
C VAL A 227 -23.23 8.27 -11.40
N PHE A 228 -22.54 7.62 -12.34
CA PHE A 228 -22.60 7.99 -13.76
C PHE A 228 -23.98 7.77 -14.37
N GLU A 229 -24.69 6.69 -14.01
CA GLU A 229 -26.06 6.47 -14.46
C GLU A 229 -27.01 7.60 -14.03
N ASP A 230 -26.91 8.06 -12.79
CA ASP A 230 -27.74 9.15 -12.29
C ASP A 230 -27.36 10.46 -12.96
N LEU A 231 -26.08 10.80 -13.02
CA LEU A 231 -25.61 12.03 -13.67
C LEU A 231 -25.94 12.06 -15.18
N TYR A 232 -25.92 10.90 -15.85
CA TYR A 232 -26.33 10.80 -17.24
C TYR A 232 -27.81 11.12 -17.44
N LYS A 233 -28.69 10.64 -16.53
CA LYS A 233 -30.11 10.98 -16.54
C LYS A 233 -30.34 12.46 -16.25
N GLU A 234 -29.69 13.00 -15.22
CA GLU A 234 -29.79 14.41 -14.83
C GLU A 234 -29.32 15.36 -15.95
N THR A 235 -28.25 14.99 -16.65
CA THR A 235 -27.74 15.76 -17.79
C THR A 235 -28.48 15.45 -19.09
N LYS A 236 -29.57 14.67 -19.06
CA LYS A 236 -30.36 14.26 -20.24
C LYS A 236 -29.50 13.67 -21.38
N GLY A 237 -28.39 13.03 -21.01
CA GLY A 237 -27.42 12.47 -21.95
C GLY A 237 -26.55 13.49 -22.70
N GLU A 238 -26.58 14.77 -22.34
CA GLU A 238 -25.75 15.82 -22.96
C GLU A 238 -24.26 15.68 -22.62
N LYS A 239 -23.95 15.09 -21.45
CA LYS A 239 -22.57 14.83 -21.02
C LYS A 239 -22.16 13.39 -21.30
N CYS A 240 -20.91 13.23 -21.71
CA CYS A 240 -20.29 11.93 -21.91
C CYS A 240 -19.44 11.55 -20.68
N PHE A 241 -19.73 10.40 -20.08
CA PHE A 241 -19.00 9.86 -18.94
C PHE A 241 -18.09 8.72 -19.36
N ALA A 242 -16.88 8.67 -18.81
CA ALA A 242 -15.94 7.61 -19.14
C ALA A 242 -15.04 7.18 -17.98
N PHE A 243 -14.73 5.89 -17.98
CA PHE A 243 -13.69 5.29 -17.17
C PHE A 243 -12.39 5.19 -17.97
N ILE A 244 -11.29 5.69 -17.43
CA ILE A 244 -9.98 5.65 -18.09
C ILE A 244 -9.35 4.24 -18.01
N GLY A 245 -9.77 3.41 -17.05
CA GLY A 245 -9.31 2.03 -16.90
C GLY A 245 -10.34 0.97 -17.28
N PHE A 246 -9.93 -0.02 -18.08
CA PHE A 246 -10.75 -1.21 -18.34
C PHE A 246 -10.91 -2.07 -17.07
N PRO A 247 -12.09 -2.66 -16.83
CA PRO A 247 -12.29 -3.55 -15.70
C PRO A 247 -11.37 -4.75 -15.80
N GLN A 248 -10.84 -5.24 -14.67
CA GLN A 248 -9.89 -6.37 -14.70
C GLN A 248 -10.51 -7.65 -15.27
N LYS A 249 -11.82 -7.86 -15.05
CA LYS A 249 -12.61 -8.96 -15.62
C LYS A 249 -13.34 -8.48 -16.89
N ASN A 250 -13.46 -9.36 -17.89
CA ASN A 250 -14.22 -9.12 -19.13
C ASN A 250 -13.73 -7.98 -20.04
N LYS A 251 -12.42 -7.65 -20.00
CA LYS A 251 -11.81 -6.58 -20.82
C LYS A 251 -12.20 -6.61 -22.30
N LEU A 252 -12.09 -7.77 -22.94
CA LEU A 252 -12.42 -7.95 -24.36
C LEU A 252 -13.91 -7.69 -24.62
N LYS A 253 -14.79 -8.21 -23.77
CA LYS A 253 -16.24 -7.98 -23.87
C LYS A 253 -16.56 -6.50 -23.78
N GLU A 254 -16.00 -5.81 -22.78
CA GLU A 254 -16.20 -4.37 -22.58
C GLU A 254 -15.60 -3.53 -23.71
N PHE A 255 -14.48 -3.99 -24.28
CA PHE A 255 -13.85 -3.36 -25.43
C PHE A 255 -14.76 -3.45 -26.67
N PHE A 256 -15.18 -4.66 -27.05
CA PHE A 256 -16.10 -4.85 -28.17
C PHE A 256 -17.44 -4.13 -27.94
N ARG A 257 -17.91 -4.07 -26.70
CA ARG A 257 -19.12 -3.31 -26.32
C ARG A 257 -18.94 -1.80 -26.55
N SER A 258 -17.80 -1.24 -26.15
CA SER A 258 -17.49 0.19 -26.32
C SER A 258 -17.31 0.60 -27.78
N VAL A 259 -16.90 -0.33 -28.65
CA VAL A 259 -16.77 -0.10 -30.09
C VAL A 259 -18.12 -0.23 -30.82
N ARG A 260 -18.97 -1.18 -30.40
CA ARG A 260 -20.22 -1.53 -31.12
C ARG A 260 -21.42 -0.63 -30.78
N ASN A 261 -21.56 -0.14 -29.54
CA ASN A 261 -22.74 0.61 -29.10
C ASN A 261 -22.41 2.07 -28.76
N LYS A 262 -22.64 2.99 -29.69
CA LYS A 262 -22.31 4.42 -29.51
C LYS A 262 -23.37 5.25 -28.76
N ARG A 263 -24.62 4.81 -28.63
CA ARG A 263 -25.74 5.72 -28.26
C ARG A 263 -26.57 5.40 -27.01
N ASP A 264 -26.36 4.28 -26.34
CA ASP A 264 -27.37 3.77 -25.39
C ASP A 264 -26.83 3.45 -23.99
N HIS A 265 -25.72 4.07 -23.58
CA HIS A 265 -25.06 3.76 -22.31
C HIS A 265 -24.70 5.05 -21.57
N SER A 266 -24.90 5.02 -20.25
CA SER A 266 -24.57 6.11 -19.33
C SER A 266 -23.09 6.44 -19.29
N TYR A 267 -22.22 5.50 -19.67
CA TYR A 267 -20.77 5.70 -19.68
C TYR A 267 -20.04 4.77 -20.66
N ARG A 268 -18.75 5.08 -20.92
CA ARG A 268 -17.84 4.30 -21.76
C ARG A 268 -16.54 3.92 -21.03
N TYR A 269 -15.80 2.97 -21.58
CA TYR A 269 -14.43 2.69 -21.16
C TYR A 269 -13.44 3.23 -22.20
N LEU A 270 -12.44 3.93 -21.71
CA LEU A 270 -11.29 4.37 -22.47
C LEU A 270 -10.11 3.48 -22.11
N PHE A 271 -9.21 3.24 -23.05
CA PHE A 271 -8.05 2.42 -22.77
C PHE A 271 -6.92 3.27 -22.20
N TYR A 272 -6.52 2.97 -20.98
CA TYR A 272 -5.28 3.43 -20.37
C TYR A 272 -4.41 2.27 -19.94
N ASP A 273 -3.18 2.25 -20.45
CA ASP A 273 -2.17 1.32 -19.98
C ASP A 273 -1.48 1.90 -18.74
N PHE A 274 -1.93 1.45 -17.57
CA PHE A 274 -1.39 1.87 -16.29
C PHE A 274 0.09 1.53 -16.13
N ASP A 275 0.62 0.52 -16.84
CA ASP A 275 2.03 0.15 -16.70
C ASP A 275 2.90 0.66 -17.86
N LYS A 276 2.36 1.53 -18.73
CA LYS A 276 3.14 2.08 -19.84
C LYS A 276 4.28 2.93 -19.32
N LYS A 277 5.49 2.39 -19.39
CA LYS A 277 6.71 3.11 -19.00
C LYS A 277 7.01 4.24 -19.99
N VAL A 278 7.52 5.34 -19.45
CA VAL A 278 8.01 6.48 -20.24
C VAL A 278 9.48 6.68 -19.90
N PRO A 279 10.36 6.92 -20.89
CA PRO A 279 11.75 7.29 -20.62
C PRO A 279 11.81 8.54 -19.73
N LEU A 280 12.68 8.48 -18.72
CA LEU A 280 12.93 9.62 -17.84
C LEU A 280 13.72 10.67 -18.61
N ASP A 281 13.37 11.94 -18.44
CA ASP A 281 14.24 13.01 -18.93
C ASP A 281 15.49 13.15 -18.05
N ALA A 282 16.52 13.81 -18.59
CA ALA A 282 17.82 13.93 -17.93
C ALA A 282 17.74 14.71 -16.61
N SER A 283 16.91 15.76 -16.55
CA SER A 283 16.74 16.59 -15.36
C SER A 283 16.07 15.80 -14.24
N PHE A 284 14.97 15.09 -14.54
CA PHE A 284 14.29 14.25 -13.58
C PHE A 284 15.18 13.10 -13.09
N SER A 285 15.97 12.50 -13.99
CA SER A 285 16.95 11.46 -13.63
C SER A 285 18.02 11.97 -12.65
N GLN A 286 18.48 13.21 -12.81
CA GLN A 286 19.43 13.85 -11.88
C GLN A 286 18.78 14.11 -10.51
N GLN A 287 17.55 14.61 -10.48
CA GLN A 287 16.79 14.80 -9.23
C GLN A 287 16.61 13.46 -8.48
N CYS A 288 16.31 12.38 -9.21
CA CYS A 288 16.16 11.05 -8.62
C CYS A 288 17.46 10.56 -7.95
N ARG A 289 18.62 10.76 -8.60
CA ARG A 289 19.92 10.41 -8.01
C ARG A 289 20.20 11.23 -6.76
N HIS A 290 19.95 12.54 -6.82
CA HIS A 290 20.14 13.41 -5.66
C HIS A 290 19.26 12.99 -4.46
N LEU A 291 17.98 12.70 -4.71
CA LEU A 291 17.08 12.20 -3.68
C LEU A 291 17.55 10.85 -3.12
N GLU A 292 17.98 9.93 -3.99
CA GLU A 292 18.51 8.62 -3.58
C GLU A 292 19.73 8.79 -2.65
N ASP A 293 20.68 9.65 -3.00
CA ASP A 293 21.84 9.95 -2.17
C ASP A 293 21.45 10.52 -0.80
N GLN A 294 20.49 11.46 -0.77
CA GLN A 294 19.99 12.04 0.48
C GLN A 294 19.30 11.00 1.37
N LEU A 295 18.44 10.15 0.77
CA LEU A 295 17.74 9.09 1.49
C LEU A 295 18.71 8.04 2.05
N LEU A 296 19.69 7.60 1.25
CA LEU A 296 20.70 6.64 1.70
C LEU A 296 21.54 7.22 2.83
N LYS A 297 21.99 8.47 2.71
CA LYS A 297 22.73 9.15 3.79
C LYS A 297 21.89 9.26 5.07
N PHE A 298 20.61 9.60 4.94
CA PHE A 298 19.69 9.68 6.08
C PHE A 298 19.52 8.32 6.78
N PHE A 299 19.21 7.26 6.04
CA PHE A 299 19.01 5.93 6.64
C PHE A 299 20.29 5.27 7.12
N GLN A 300 21.45 5.66 6.59
CA GLN A 300 22.75 5.18 7.06
C GLN A 300 23.04 5.66 8.49
N THR A 301 22.65 6.88 8.84
CA THR A 301 22.87 7.45 10.18
C THR A 301 21.72 7.18 11.13
N TRP A 302 20.51 6.97 10.61
CA TRP A 302 19.34 6.71 11.44
C TRP A 302 19.29 5.28 12.00
N HIS A 303 19.02 5.18 13.30
CA HIS A 303 18.89 3.91 14.02
C HIS A 303 17.67 3.97 14.95
N TYR A 304 16.91 2.89 15.01
CA TYR A 304 15.87 2.71 16.02
C TYR A 304 16.36 1.72 17.07
N ARG A 305 16.52 2.19 18.31
CA ARG A 305 17.02 1.38 19.44
C ARG A 305 18.28 0.57 19.07
N LYS A 306 19.24 1.22 18.41
CA LYS A 306 20.52 0.66 17.92
C LYS A 306 20.41 -0.32 16.73
N VAL A 307 19.22 -0.56 16.19
CA VAL A 307 19.02 -1.35 14.96
C VAL A 307 18.92 -0.40 13.77
N SER A 308 19.63 -0.71 12.69
CA SER A 308 19.58 0.02 11.43
C SER A 308 18.65 -0.65 10.44
N VAL A 309 17.84 0.14 9.73
CA VAL A 309 17.03 -0.31 8.59
C VAL A 309 17.78 -0.13 7.26
N PHE A 310 19.00 0.43 7.27
CA PHE A 310 19.70 0.92 6.08
C PHE A 310 19.78 -0.11 4.94
N ASN A 311 20.26 -1.32 5.25
CA ASN A 311 20.45 -2.36 4.23
C ASN A 311 19.10 -2.80 3.63
N TRP A 312 18.08 -2.93 4.47
CA TRP A 312 16.72 -3.23 4.00
C TRP A 312 16.12 -2.10 3.18
N PHE A 313 16.28 -0.86 3.62
CA PHE A 313 15.84 0.31 2.88
C PHE A 313 16.49 0.36 1.51
N LYS A 314 17.83 0.19 1.41
CA LYS A 314 18.55 0.20 0.14
C LYS A 314 17.98 -0.82 -0.85
N VAL A 315 17.84 -2.09 -0.42
CA VAL A 315 17.33 -3.15 -1.29
C VAL A 315 15.85 -2.91 -1.65
N LYS A 316 15.02 -2.47 -0.70
CA LYS A 316 13.60 -2.15 -0.94
C LYS A 316 13.43 -0.94 -1.86
N PHE A 317 14.30 0.06 -1.71
CA PHE A 317 14.28 1.26 -2.54
C PHE A 317 14.58 0.90 -3.99
N ASP A 318 15.65 0.16 -4.24
CA ASP A 318 16.06 -0.21 -5.59
C ASP A 318 15.09 -1.17 -6.27
N LYS A 319 14.67 -2.22 -5.56
CA LYS A 319 13.83 -3.27 -6.17
C LYS A 319 12.35 -2.88 -6.26
N ALA A 320 11.86 -2.02 -5.37
CA ALA A 320 10.43 -1.71 -5.27
C ALA A 320 10.11 -0.22 -5.29
N ILE A 321 10.57 0.60 -4.33
CA ILE A 321 10.07 1.97 -4.17
C ILE A 321 10.40 2.83 -5.40
N LYS A 322 11.65 2.81 -5.87
CA LYS A 322 12.09 3.55 -7.06
C LYS A 322 11.29 3.15 -8.32
N PRO A 323 11.21 1.86 -8.72
CA PRO A 323 10.46 1.48 -9.91
C PRO A 323 8.93 1.58 -9.77
N GLU A 324 8.37 1.20 -8.61
CA GLU A 324 6.92 1.04 -8.43
C GLU A 324 6.22 2.29 -7.88
N VAL A 325 6.97 3.24 -7.32
CA VAL A 325 6.42 4.51 -6.81
C VAL A 325 6.92 5.67 -7.65
N ILE A 326 8.22 5.91 -7.69
CA ILE A 326 8.79 7.11 -8.35
C ILE A 326 8.60 7.04 -9.86
N PHE A 327 9.09 5.98 -10.51
CA PHE A 327 9.02 5.87 -11.97
C PHE A 327 7.61 5.61 -12.49
N LYS A 328 6.76 4.92 -11.71
CA LYS A 328 5.33 4.79 -12.03
C LYS A 328 4.61 6.13 -11.93
N THR A 329 4.86 6.94 -10.90
CA THR A 329 4.29 8.29 -10.79
C THR A 329 4.70 9.15 -11.99
N TYR A 330 5.97 9.10 -12.41
CA TYR A 330 6.43 9.78 -13.62
C TYR A 330 5.74 9.30 -14.89
N SER A 331 5.65 7.98 -15.06
CA SER A 331 4.96 7.40 -16.22
C SER A 331 3.47 7.75 -16.23
N HIS A 332 2.83 7.82 -15.06
CA HIS A 332 1.44 8.25 -14.95
C HIS A 332 1.28 9.73 -15.31
N SER A 333 2.17 10.61 -14.83
CA SER A 333 2.14 12.04 -15.14
C SER A 333 2.27 12.28 -16.65
N GLU A 334 3.29 11.69 -17.29
CA GLU A 334 3.55 11.84 -18.72
C GLU A 334 2.42 11.28 -19.60
N ASN A 335 1.90 10.11 -19.26
CA ASN A 335 0.87 9.48 -20.07
C ASN A 335 -0.48 10.17 -19.86
N MET A 336 -0.87 10.48 -18.62
CA MET A 336 -2.18 11.09 -18.33
C MET A 336 -2.34 12.44 -19.02
N LEU A 337 -1.27 13.24 -19.10
CA LEU A 337 -1.35 14.51 -19.82
C LEU A 337 -1.70 14.32 -21.30
N LYS A 338 -1.17 13.28 -21.97
CA LYS A 338 -1.55 12.97 -23.35
C LYS A 338 -3.04 12.65 -23.48
N TYR A 339 -3.63 12.03 -22.47
CA TYR A 339 -5.06 11.75 -22.44
C TYR A 339 -5.89 13.01 -22.19
N PHE A 340 -5.47 13.88 -21.28
CA PHE A 340 -6.13 15.17 -21.06
C PHE A 340 -6.08 16.03 -22.34
N SER A 341 -4.94 16.10 -23.03
CA SER A 341 -4.83 16.80 -24.31
C SER A 341 -5.70 16.18 -25.41
N ARG A 342 -5.83 14.85 -25.42
CA ARG A 342 -6.59 14.14 -26.46
C ARG A 342 -8.10 14.27 -26.27
N TRP A 343 -8.59 14.09 -25.05
CA TRP A 343 -10.02 13.98 -24.77
C TRP A 343 -10.63 15.27 -24.19
N ASN A 344 -9.79 16.21 -23.77
CA ASN A 344 -10.18 17.51 -23.24
C ASN A 344 -11.37 17.42 -22.25
N PRO A 345 -11.19 16.73 -21.11
CA PRO A 345 -12.26 16.56 -20.14
C PRO A 345 -12.66 17.92 -19.54
N CYS A 346 -13.96 18.13 -19.35
CA CYS A 346 -14.45 19.30 -18.61
C CYS A 346 -14.47 19.05 -17.10
N PHE A 347 -14.47 17.79 -16.67
CA PHE A 347 -14.52 17.43 -15.26
C PHE A 347 -13.86 16.08 -14.99
N VAL A 348 -13.21 15.93 -13.84
CA VAL A 348 -12.59 14.66 -13.41
C VAL A 348 -13.03 14.28 -12.01
N MET A 349 -13.60 13.10 -11.87
CA MET A 349 -13.94 12.51 -10.57
C MET A 349 -12.95 11.41 -10.20
N SER A 350 -12.69 11.21 -8.92
CA SER A 350 -11.96 10.04 -8.45
C SER A 350 -12.46 9.63 -7.08
N GLN A 351 -12.47 8.32 -6.83
CA GLN A 351 -12.69 7.77 -5.50
C GLN A 351 -11.39 7.49 -4.74
N HIS A 352 -10.23 7.73 -5.37
CA HIS A 352 -8.90 7.42 -4.84
C HIS A 352 -7.96 8.63 -4.92
N ALA A 353 -7.21 8.89 -3.85
CA ALA A 353 -6.22 9.98 -3.80
C ALA A 353 -4.76 9.52 -3.81
N ARG A 354 -4.49 8.22 -3.99
CA ARG A 354 -3.13 7.66 -3.98
C ARG A 354 -2.74 7.07 -5.34
N GLY A 355 -1.44 6.89 -5.56
CA GLY A 355 -0.90 6.40 -6.81
C GLY A 355 -1.30 7.32 -7.97
N ILE A 356 -1.91 6.73 -9.01
CA ILE A 356 -2.44 7.49 -10.14
C ILE A 356 -3.55 8.47 -9.77
N GLY A 357 -4.34 8.21 -8.72
CA GLY A 357 -5.38 9.13 -8.26
C GLY A 357 -4.79 10.47 -7.81
N ALA A 358 -3.70 10.44 -7.02
CA ALA A 358 -2.95 11.63 -6.64
C ALA A 358 -2.47 12.40 -7.89
N VAL A 359 -1.84 11.69 -8.83
CA VAL A 359 -1.32 12.28 -10.08
C VAL A 359 -2.42 12.96 -10.90
N ILE A 360 -3.57 12.30 -11.03
CA ILE A 360 -4.73 12.84 -11.74
C ILE A 360 -5.22 14.12 -11.08
N GLY A 361 -5.41 14.12 -9.76
CA GLY A 361 -5.86 15.30 -9.01
C GLY A 361 -4.91 16.49 -9.19
N GLU A 362 -3.61 16.25 -9.03
CA GLU A 362 -2.58 17.29 -9.18
C GLU A 362 -2.51 17.84 -10.61
N LEU A 363 -2.55 16.97 -11.63
CA LEU A 363 -2.63 17.41 -13.02
C LEU A 363 -3.90 18.22 -13.30
N CYS A 364 -5.03 17.88 -12.70
CA CYS A 364 -6.27 18.65 -12.84
C CYS A 364 -6.08 20.09 -12.32
N ARG A 365 -5.48 20.29 -11.13
CA ARG A 365 -5.15 21.64 -10.64
C ARG A 365 -4.19 22.37 -11.57
N LEU A 366 -3.10 21.73 -11.98
CA LEU A 366 -2.11 22.33 -12.87
C LEU A 366 -2.68 22.72 -14.24
N LYS A 367 -3.70 22.00 -14.72
CA LYS A 367 -4.38 22.26 -16.00
C LYS A 367 -5.70 22.99 -15.86
N ARG A 368 -6.09 23.40 -14.65
CA ARG A 368 -7.37 24.07 -14.35
C ARG A 368 -8.57 23.29 -14.90
N ILE A 369 -8.54 21.97 -14.73
CA ILE A 369 -9.66 21.08 -15.02
C ILE A 369 -10.38 20.84 -13.70
N ASP A 370 -11.67 21.20 -13.64
CA ASP A 370 -12.46 20.99 -12.43
C ASP A 370 -12.47 19.51 -12.04
N SER A 371 -12.32 19.25 -10.73
CA SER A 371 -12.14 17.90 -10.25
C SER A 371 -12.72 17.66 -8.87
N LEU A 372 -13.29 16.48 -8.65
CA LEU A 372 -13.97 16.08 -7.42
C LEU A 372 -13.40 14.78 -6.86
N MET A 373 -13.01 14.81 -5.60
CA MET A 373 -12.73 13.62 -4.80
C MET A 373 -14.01 13.09 -4.16
N ILE A 374 -14.32 11.81 -4.37
CA ILE A 374 -15.43 11.09 -3.74
C ILE A 374 -14.84 10.03 -2.78
N PRO A 375 -14.55 10.38 -1.52
CA PRO A 375 -13.78 9.52 -0.63
C PRO A 375 -14.57 8.26 -0.25
N HIS A 376 -14.00 7.07 -0.45
CA HIS A 376 -14.64 5.80 -0.05
C HIS A 376 -14.30 5.35 1.38
N GLY A 377 -13.45 6.11 2.08
CA GLY A 377 -13.01 5.80 3.45
C GLY A 377 -14.06 6.15 4.50
N SER A 378 -14.13 5.35 5.56
CA SER A 378 -14.83 5.71 6.79
C SER A 378 -13.93 6.55 7.68
N PHE A 379 -14.51 7.55 8.34
CA PHE A 379 -13.82 8.40 9.32
C PHE A 379 -14.23 7.96 10.71
N ALA A 380 -13.26 7.76 11.59
CA ALA A 380 -13.54 7.58 13.02
C ALA A 380 -13.37 8.91 13.74
N ALA A 381 -14.05 9.05 14.88
CA ALA A 381 -13.84 10.19 15.76
C ALA A 381 -12.36 10.24 16.21
N ILE A 382 -11.79 11.44 16.18
CA ILE A 382 -10.47 11.70 16.74
C ILE A 382 -10.65 11.78 18.26
N THR A 383 -10.08 10.81 18.98
CA THR A 383 -10.30 10.66 20.43
C THR A 383 -9.07 11.04 21.26
N ASP A 384 -7.89 11.08 20.64
CA ASP A 384 -6.64 11.49 21.27
C ASP A 384 -5.62 12.02 20.25
N ASP A 385 -4.57 12.69 20.71
CA ASP A 385 -3.54 13.30 19.87
C ASP A 385 -2.77 12.30 18.99
N ILE A 386 -2.62 11.05 19.45
CA ILE A 386 -1.95 10.01 18.67
C ILE A 386 -2.84 9.57 17.51
N SER A 387 -4.13 9.34 17.79
CA SER A 387 -5.12 9.05 16.75
C SER A 387 -5.19 10.20 15.74
N LYS A 388 -5.10 11.46 16.19
CA LYS A 388 -5.10 12.66 15.34
C LYS A 388 -3.91 12.65 14.37
N LYS A 389 -2.71 12.28 14.83
CA LYS A 389 -1.51 12.18 13.99
C LYS A 389 -1.68 11.16 12.87
N GLU A 390 -2.17 9.97 13.20
CA GLU A 390 -2.40 8.92 12.21
C GLU A 390 -3.55 9.28 11.23
N TRP A 391 -4.60 9.91 11.74
CA TRP A 391 -5.70 10.40 10.89
C TRP A 391 -5.28 11.51 9.94
N LYS A 392 -4.37 12.42 10.34
CA LYS A 392 -3.79 13.44 9.45
C LYS A 392 -3.04 12.79 8.28
N GLU A 393 -2.27 11.75 8.54
CA GLU A 393 -1.53 11.02 7.49
C GLU A 393 -2.47 10.21 6.57
N ASN A 394 -3.48 9.57 7.14
CA ASN A 394 -4.49 8.87 6.34
C ASN A 394 -5.33 9.83 5.50
N ALA A 395 -5.62 11.04 6.00
CA ALA A 395 -6.35 12.07 5.27
C ALA A 395 -5.71 12.42 3.93
N LEU A 396 -4.37 12.42 3.82
CA LEU A 396 -3.63 12.69 2.57
C LEU A 396 -3.97 11.69 1.44
N GLY A 397 -4.44 10.50 1.80
CA GLY A 397 -4.87 9.46 0.86
C GLY A 397 -6.38 9.42 0.58
N ILE A 398 -7.17 10.24 1.26
CA ILE A 398 -8.64 10.13 1.28
C ILE A 398 -9.31 11.49 1.00
N VAL A 399 -9.00 12.52 1.79
CA VAL A 399 -9.72 13.82 1.79
C VAL A 399 -8.82 15.04 1.58
N ASN A 400 -7.61 15.02 2.12
CA ASN A 400 -6.62 16.06 1.92
C ASN A 400 -5.89 15.81 0.60
N THR A 401 -6.52 16.19 -0.49
CA THR A 401 -6.14 15.76 -1.84
C THR A 401 -5.97 16.95 -2.77
N PRO A 402 -5.23 16.81 -3.88
CA PRO A 402 -5.05 17.89 -4.84
C PRO A 402 -6.29 18.09 -5.73
N TYR A 403 -7.48 17.61 -5.36
CA TYR A 403 -8.72 17.86 -6.11
C TYR A 403 -9.30 19.23 -5.77
N HIS A 404 -10.07 19.83 -6.69
CA HIS A 404 -10.70 21.14 -6.45
C HIS A 404 -11.84 21.04 -5.44
N PHE A 405 -12.64 19.97 -5.55
CA PHE A 405 -13.79 19.72 -4.70
C PHE A 405 -13.64 18.40 -3.93
N LEU A 406 -14.29 18.32 -2.77
CA LEU A 406 -14.40 17.11 -1.95
C LEU A 406 -15.86 16.82 -1.64
N ALA A 407 -16.34 15.64 -2.00
CA ALA A 407 -17.69 15.19 -1.68
C ALA A 407 -17.79 14.77 -0.21
N LEU A 408 -18.66 15.43 0.54
CA LEU A 408 -18.98 15.10 1.93
C LEU A 408 -20.18 14.16 1.95
N GLN A 409 -19.89 12.86 2.13
CA GLN A 409 -20.89 11.80 2.01
C GLN A 409 -21.65 11.48 3.30
N THR A 410 -21.15 11.95 4.46
CA THR A 410 -21.71 11.65 5.79
C THR A 410 -21.40 12.80 6.75
N PRO A 411 -22.22 13.08 7.77
CA PRO A 411 -21.89 14.09 8.78
C PRO A 411 -20.53 13.86 9.49
N LEU A 412 -20.08 12.61 9.60
CA LEU A 412 -18.79 12.28 10.22
C LEU A 412 -17.58 12.89 9.49
N ILE A 413 -17.65 13.02 8.16
CA ILE A 413 -16.57 13.68 7.40
C ILE A 413 -16.58 15.19 7.66
N GLU A 414 -17.76 15.79 7.85
CA GLU A 414 -17.87 17.22 8.18
C GLU A 414 -17.23 17.51 9.53
N ASP A 415 -17.52 16.68 10.54
CA ASP A 415 -16.90 16.79 11.86
C ASP A 415 -15.38 16.55 11.80
N PHE A 416 -14.94 15.55 11.03
CA PHE A 416 -13.52 15.28 10.82
C PHE A 416 -12.77 16.50 10.23
N LEU A 417 -13.38 17.19 9.27
CA LEU A 417 -12.78 18.35 8.60
C LEU A 417 -12.67 19.59 9.50
N LYS A 418 -13.43 19.66 10.61
CA LYS A 418 -13.24 20.70 11.64
C LYS A 418 -11.87 20.57 12.32
N GLU A 419 -11.41 19.34 12.51
CA GLU A 419 -10.14 19.03 13.17
C GLU A 419 -8.95 18.96 12.20
N ILE A 420 -9.21 18.56 10.95
CA ILE A 420 -8.20 18.38 9.90
C ILE A 420 -8.69 19.12 8.65
N PRO A 421 -8.44 20.44 8.56
CA PRO A 421 -8.87 21.23 7.40
C PRO A 421 -8.15 20.77 6.14
N VAL A 422 -8.83 20.89 5.01
CA VAL A 422 -8.34 20.49 3.68
C VAL A 422 -8.42 21.65 2.71
N GLU A 423 -7.58 21.62 1.68
CA GLU A 423 -7.58 22.66 0.64
C GLU A 423 -8.74 22.53 -0.35
N SER A 424 -9.22 21.31 -0.58
CA SER A 424 -10.37 21.07 -1.47
C SER A 424 -11.62 21.73 -0.93
N LYS A 425 -12.41 22.36 -1.80
CA LYS A 425 -13.69 22.95 -1.42
C LYS A 425 -14.70 21.84 -1.07
N PRO A 426 -15.21 21.79 0.17
CA PRO A 426 -16.21 20.80 0.54
C PRO A 426 -17.53 21.02 -0.21
N VAL A 427 -18.16 19.92 -0.61
CA VAL A 427 -19.50 19.90 -1.23
C VAL A 427 -20.32 18.83 -0.51
N ILE A 428 -21.40 19.22 0.15
CA ILE A 428 -22.31 18.27 0.81
C ILE A 428 -23.08 17.54 -0.28
N THR A 429 -22.83 16.24 -0.42
CA THR A 429 -23.47 15.41 -1.45
C THR A 429 -24.43 14.38 -0.88
N GLY A 430 -24.30 14.05 0.41
CA GLY A 430 -24.84 12.81 0.94
C GLY A 430 -24.16 11.58 0.31
N PRO A 431 -24.67 10.37 0.59
CA PRO A 431 -24.00 9.14 0.18
C PRO A 431 -24.04 8.94 -1.34
N LEU A 432 -22.86 8.93 -1.97
CA LEU A 432 -22.70 8.65 -3.40
C LEU A 432 -22.33 7.20 -3.67
N ILE A 433 -21.35 6.64 -2.96
CA ILE A 433 -20.72 5.35 -3.30
C ILE A 433 -20.81 4.27 -2.22
N PHE A 434 -20.90 4.63 -0.94
CA PHE A 434 -20.73 3.68 0.17
C PHE A 434 -22.04 2.99 0.63
N ALA A 435 -23.22 3.55 0.33
CA ALA A 435 -24.49 3.13 0.93
C ALA A 435 -25.61 2.80 -0.08
N ARG A 436 -25.28 2.56 -1.35
CA ARG A 436 -26.29 2.22 -2.36
C ARG A 436 -26.75 0.77 -2.21
N LYS A 437 -28.07 0.57 -2.13
CA LYS A 437 -28.71 -0.75 -2.03
C LYS A 437 -28.49 -1.54 -3.33
N ILE A 438 -27.69 -2.60 -3.28
CA ILE A 438 -27.51 -3.51 -4.42
C ILE A 438 -28.75 -4.40 -4.52
N ALA A 439 -29.40 -4.45 -5.70
CA ALA A 439 -30.50 -5.38 -5.94
C ALA A 439 -30.05 -6.83 -5.66
N THR A 440 -30.85 -7.54 -4.86
CA THR A 440 -30.59 -8.86 -4.24
C THR A 440 -30.14 -9.96 -5.21
N HIS A 441 -30.44 -9.84 -6.50
CA HIS A 441 -30.07 -10.82 -7.52
C HIS A 441 -28.55 -10.97 -7.78
N ARG A 442 -27.70 -10.02 -7.34
CA ARG A 442 -26.23 -10.10 -7.53
C ARG A 442 -25.46 -10.70 -6.34
N GLN A 443 -26.09 -10.92 -5.18
CA GLN A 443 -25.37 -11.27 -3.94
C GLN A 443 -24.90 -12.73 -3.85
N GLY A 444 -25.65 -13.69 -4.41
CA GLY A 444 -25.40 -15.12 -4.18
C GLY A 444 -24.06 -15.65 -4.72
N ASN A 445 -23.55 -15.08 -5.81
CA ASN A 445 -22.34 -15.57 -6.48
C ASN A 445 -21.05 -14.85 -6.06
N ASP A 446 -21.14 -13.63 -5.51
CA ASP A 446 -19.95 -12.85 -5.12
C ASP A 446 -19.49 -13.14 -3.68
N PHE A 447 -20.40 -13.51 -2.77
CA PHE A 447 -20.01 -13.93 -1.42
C PHE A 447 -19.35 -15.32 -1.40
N ARG A 448 -19.85 -16.28 -2.20
CA ARG A 448 -19.25 -17.63 -2.33
C ARG A 448 -17.87 -17.66 -3.00
N ARG A 449 -17.43 -16.56 -3.62
CA ARG A 449 -16.13 -16.45 -4.29
C ARG A 449 -15.06 -15.74 -3.44
N ARG A 450 -15.44 -15.20 -2.28
CA ARG A 450 -14.54 -14.40 -1.42
C ARG A 450 -14.13 -15.09 -0.11
N PHE A 451 -14.65 -16.29 0.16
CA PHE A 451 -14.26 -17.13 1.30
C PHE A 451 -13.93 -18.53 0.81
#